data_AF-A0A934CCZ0-F1
#
_entry.id   AF-A0A934CCZ0-F1
#
_cell.length_a   1.000
_cell.length_b   1.000
_cell.length_c   1.000
_cell.angle_alpha   90.00
_cell.angle_beta   90.00
_cell.angle_gamma   90.00
#
_symmetry.space_group_name_H-M   'P 1'
#
loop_
_entity.id
_entity.type
_entity.pdbx_description
1 polymer ?
#
loop_
_entity_poly.entity_id
_entity_poly.type
_entity_poly.pdbx_seq_one_letter_code
_entity_poly.pdbx_strand_id
1 'polypeptide(L)'
;MQNLQRVNLLLERRQREALERLAIQKKRSVSDLVREYIAAGLREDYSRERERMLALEHARALSARILKRRKGKPLTDSVKVIEKIRAERTNELLGRGR
;
A
#
# COMPACT_ATOMS: atom_id res chain seq x y z
N MET A 1 -31.50 -13.45 14.41
CA MET A 1 -31.48 -13.39 12.93
C MET A 1 -30.83 -12.08 12.52
N GLN A 2 -29.73 -12.09 11.76
CA GLN A 2 -29.08 -10.86 11.28
C GLN A 2 -29.99 -10.19 10.24
N ASN A 3 -30.30 -8.90 10.42
CA ASN A 3 -31.01 -8.08 9.44
C ASN A 3 -30.08 -7.82 8.24
N LEU A 4 -30.12 -8.71 7.24
CA LEU A 4 -29.41 -8.52 5.98
C LEU A 4 -30.16 -7.49 5.13
N GLN A 5 -29.53 -6.34 4.87
CA GLN A 5 -30.04 -5.39 3.88
C GLN A 5 -30.05 -6.02 2.50
N ARG A 6 -31.20 -5.91 1.81
CA ARG A 6 -31.34 -6.31 0.41
C ARG A 6 -30.86 -5.17 -0.47
N VAL A 7 -29.95 -5.47 -1.38
CA VAL A 7 -29.41 -4.53 -2.36
C VAL A 7 -29.69 -5.09 -3.75
N ASN A 8 -30.21 -4.24 -4.64
CA ASN A 8 -30.39 -4.59 -6.04
C ASN A 8 -29.14 -4.19 -6.81
N LEU A 9 -28.51 -5.16 -7.49
CA LEU A 9 -27.35 -4.93 -8.35
C LEU A 9 -27.81 -4.94 -9.80
N LEU A 10 -27.54 -3.84 -10.51
CA LEU A 10 -27.71 -3.79 -11.96
C LEU A 10 -26.43 -4.35 -12.60
N LEU A 11 -26.60 -5.42 -13.37
CA LEU A 11 -25.51 -6.09 -14.07
C LEU A 11 -25.78 -6.03 -15.57
N GLU A 12 -24.70 -5.96 -16.34
CA GLU A 12 -24.80 -6.15 -17.77
C GLU A 12 -25.25 -7.58 -18.09
N ARG A 13 -25.97 -7.74 -19.21
CA ARG A 13 -26.51 -9.05 -19.62
C ARG A 13 -25.43 -10.14 -19.68
N ARG A 14 -24.25 -9.83 -20.22
CA ARG A 14 -23.12 -10.77 -20.30
C ARG A 14 -22.62 -11.22 -18.92
N GLN A 15 -22.58 -10.30 -17.95
CA GLN A 15 -22.14 -10.59 -16.58
C GLN A 15 -23.15 -11.48 -15.86
N ARG A 16 -24.44 -11.20 -16.05
CA ARG A 16 -25.53 -12.03 -15.50
C ARG A 16 -25.47 -13.45 -16.04
N GLU A 17 -25.37 -13.62 -17.36
CA GLU A 17 -25.29 -14.94 -17.99
C GLU A 17 -24.06 -15.73 -17.49
N ALA A 18 -22.92 -15.07 -17.31
CA ALA A 18 -21.72 -15.70 -16.76
C ALA A 18 -21.91 -16.16 -15.31
N LEU A 19 -22.54 -15.33 -14.46
CA LEU A 19 -22.84 -15.68 -13.06
C LEU A 19 -23.84 -16.83 -12.95
N GLU A 20 -24.87 -16.85 -13.78
CA GLU A 20 -25.87 -17.94 -13.82
C GLU A 20 -25.21 -19.26 -14.23
N ARG A 21 -24.34 -19.26 -15.25
CA ARG A 21 -23.56 -20.46 -15.64
C ARG A 21 -22.66 -20.94 -14.51
N LEU A 22 -21.97 -20.03 -13.83
CA LEU A 22 -21.10 -20.36 -12.70
C LEU A 22 -21.90 -20.94 -11.52
N ALA A 23 -23.10 -20.39 -11.25
CA ALA A 23 -24.02 -20.88 -10.23
C ALA A 23 -24.47 -22.32 -10.50
N ILE A 24 -24.83 -22.62 -11.74
CA ILE A 24 -25.18 -23.97 -12.19
C ILE A 24 -24.00 -24.92 -11.99
N GLN A 25 -22.81 -24.55 -12.47
CA GLN A 25 -21.61 -25.37 -12.37
C GLN A 25 -21.22 -25.68 -10.91
N LYS A 26 -21.37 -24.70 -10.02
CA LYS A 26 -21.04 -24.81 -8.60
C LYS A 26 -22.20 -25.38 -7.76
N LYS A 27 -23.37 -25.65 -8.35
CA LYS A 27 -24.60 -26.08 -7.67
C LYS A 27 -24.99 -25.18 -6.49
N ARG A 28 -24.88 -23.86 -6.68
CA ARG A 28 -25.14 -22.85 -5.63
C ARG A 28 -26.02 -21.72 -6.16
N SER A 29 -26.63 -20.95 -5.26
CA SER A 29 -27.40 -19.78 -5.67
C SER A 29 -26.48 -18.65 -6.14
N VAL A 30 -26.95 -17.85 -7.10
CA VAL A 30 -26.23 -16.65 -7.58
C VAL A 30 -25.97 -15.69 -6.41
N SER A 31 -26.94 -15.52 -5.52
CA SER A 31 -26.83 -14.66 -4.34
C SER A 31 -25.71 -15.11 -3.39
N ASP A 32 -25.54 -16.41 -3.19
CA ASP A 32 -24.47 -16.93 -2.32
C ASP A 32 -23.09 -16.73 -2.96
N LEU A 33 -22.98 -16.93 -4.27
CA LEU A 33 -21.74 -16.68 -5.00
C LEU A 33 -21.36 -15.20 -4.96
N VAL A 34 -22.31 -14.30 -5.23
CA VAL A 34 -22.07 -12.85 -5.18
C VAL A 34 -21.68 -12.42 -3.77
N ARG A 35 -22.35 -12.93 -2.73
CA ARG A 35 -22.01 -12.62 -1.34
C ARG A 35 -20.59 -13.05 -0.99
N GLU A 36 -20.18 -14.25 -1.42
CA GLU A 36 -18.83 -14.77 -1.18
C GLU A 36 -17.78 -13.94 -1.92
N TYR A 37 -18.03 -13.59 -3.18
CA TYR A 37 -17.09 -12.81 -4.00
C TYR A 37 -16.91 -11.39 -3.45
N ILE A 38 -18.00 -10.74 -3.03
CA ILE A 38 -17.94 -9.42 -2.38
C ILE A 38 -17.18 -9.54 -1.04
N ALA A 39 -17.44 -10.57 -0.23
CA ALA A 39 -16.73 -10.78 1.01
C ALA A 39 -15.22 -11.03 0.81
N ALA A 40 -14.86 -11.76 -0.25
CA ALA A 40 -13.46 -11.98 -0.63
C ALA A 40 -12.78 -10.69 -1.10
N GLY A 41 -13.43 -9.92 -2.00
CA GLY A 41 -12.91 -8.64 -2.48
C GLY A 41 -12.73 -7.61 -1.36
N LEU A 42 -13.70 -7.49 -0.45
CA LEU A 42 -13.58 -6.63 0.72
C LEU A 42 -12.37 -7.04 1.58
N ARG A 43 -12.13 -8.34 1.79
CA ARG A 43 -10.97 -8.81 2.58
C ARG A 43 -9.64 -8.39 1.95
N GLU A 44 -9.51 -8.43 0.63
CA GLU A 44 -8.32 -7.98 -0.10
C GLU A 44 -8.12 -6.46 -0.03
N ASP A 45 -9.19 -5.68 -0.16
CA ASP A 45 -9.08 -4.22 -0.02
C ASP A 45 -8.65 -3.83 1.40
N TYR A 46 -9.26 -4.46 2.41
CA TYR A 46 -8.86 -4.26 3.81
C TYR A 46 -7.47 -4.85 4.13
N SER A 47 -6.93 -5.80 3.36
CA SER A 47 -5.57 -6.31 3.59
C SER A 47 -4.54 -5.32 3.07
N ARG A 48 -4.73 -4.78 1.86
CA ARG A 48 -3.84 -3.74 1.29
C ARG A 48 -3.82 -2.47 2.14
N GLU A 49 -4.98 -2.01 2.59
CA GLU A 49 -5.06 -0.84 3.48
C GLU A 49 -4.37 -1.11 4.83
N ARG A 50 -4.53 -2.32 5.39
CA ARG A 50 -3.85 -2.73 6.62
C ARG A 50 -2.33 -2.82 6.45
N GLU A 51 -1.85 -3.42 5.37
CA GLU A 51 -0.42 -3.49 5.06
C GLU A 51 0.19 -2.09 4.92
N ARG A 52 -0.52 -1.18 4.25
CA ARG A 52 -0.11 0.22 4.12
C ARG A 52 -0.01 0.92 5.48
N MET A 53 -1.01 0.72 6.35
CA MET A 53 -1.01 1.28 7.71
C MET A 53 0.14 0.74 8.55
N LEU A 54 0.37 -0.58 8.52
CA LEU A 54 1.49 -1.22 9.21
C LEU A 54 2.84 -0.68 8.71
N ALA A 55 3.01 -0.54 7.40
CA ALA A 55 4.23 0.02 6.81
C ALA A 55 4.48 1.47 7.28
N LEU A 56 3.43 2.29 7.37
CA LEU A 56 3.51 3.65 7.90
C LEU A 56 3.87 3.69 9.39
N GLU A 57 3.29 2.80 10.20
CA GLU A 57 3.63 2.68 11.62
C GLU A 57 5.08 2.26 11.81
N HIS A 58 5.56 1.26 11.05
CA HIS A 58 6.96 0.84 11.06
C HIS A 58 7.90 1.98 10.63
N ALA A 59 7.56 2.73 9.59
CA ALA A 59 8.35 3.87 9.14
C ALA A 59 8.44 4.98 10.21
N ARG A 60 7.31 5.28 10.88
CA ARG A 60 7.28 6.25 11.99
C ARG A 60 8.13 5.78 13.17
N ALA A 61 8.00 4.52 13.56
CA ALA A 61 8.78 3.94 14.66
C ALA A 61 10.29 3.95 14.35
N LEU A 62 10.66 3.64 13.10
CA LEU A 62 12.05 3.71 12.64
C LEU A 62 12.59 5.14 12.66
N SER A 63 11.83 6.10 12.13
CA SER A 63 12.17 7.53 12.16
C SER A 63 12.41 8.02 13.59
N ALA A 64 11.49 7.70 14.52
CA ALA A 64 11.61 8.06 15.92
C ALA A 64 12.87 7.44 16.58
N ARG A 65 13.19 6.18 16.27
CA ARG A 65 14.43 5.54 16.73
C ARG A 65 15.68 6.24 16.20
N ILE A 66 15.70 6.60 14.91
CA ILE A 66 16.84 7.30 14.30
C ILE A 66 17.02 8.69 14.93
N LEU A 67 15.94 9.45 15.10
CA LEU A 67 15.97 10.76 15.77
C LEU A 67 16.46 10.65 17.21
N LYS A 68 15.98 9.65 17.97
CA LYS A 68 16.44 9.39 19.34
C LYS A 68 17.94 9.08 19.38
N ARG A 69 18.44 8.21 18.49
CA ARG A 69 19.88 7.90 18.38
C ARG A 69 20.71 9.14 18.04
N ARG A 70 20.15 10.06 17.25
CA ARG A 70 20.79 11.32 16.82
C ARG A 70 20.59 12.49 17.80
N LYS A 71 20.01 12.24 18.99
CA LYS A 71 19.67 13.29 19.98
C LYS A 71 18.82 14.42 19.38
N GLY A 72 17.88 14.08 18.50
CA GLY A 72 16.99 15.04 17.84
C GLY A 72 17.59 15.75 16.62
N LYS A 73 18.85 15.47 16.24
CA LYS A 73 19.43 16.05 15.02
C LYS A 73 18.77 15.44 13.77
N PRO A 74 18.32 16.26 12.81
CA PRO A 74 17.65 15.77 11.61
C PRO A 74 18.58 14.88 10.76
N LEU A 75 17.96 14.08 9.88
CA LEU A 75 18.70 13.32 8.88
C LEU A 75 19.39 14.28 7.93
N THR A 76 20.72 14.29 7.94
CA THR A 76 21.52 15.00 6.94
C THR A 76 21.18 14.42 5.58
N ASP A 77 20.74 15.27 4.66
CA ASP A 77 20.49 14.92 3.28
C ASP A 77 21.79 14.37 2.67
N SER A 78 21.80 13.07 2.39
CA SER A 78 22.98 12.37 1.88
C SER A 78 23.44 12.94 0.55
N VAL A 79 22.54 13.48 -0.26
CA VAL A 79 22.87 14.14 -1.53
C VAL A 79 23.69 15.40 -1.26
N LYS A 80 23.22 16.27 -0.35
CA LYS A 80 23.94 17.49 0.05
C LYS A 80 25.31 17.21 0.68
N VAL A 81 25.42 16.13 1.44
CA VAL A 81 26.71 15.70 2.00
C VAL A 81 27.68 15.28 0.90
N ILE A 82 27.22 14.48 -0.07
CA ILE A 82 28.04 14.03 -1.20
C ILE A 82 28.46 15.20 -2.09
N GLU A 83 27.55 16.14 -2.36
CA GLU A 83 27.87 17.37 -3.12
C GLU A 83 28.92 18.21 -2.41
N LYS A 84 28.81 18.38 -1.08
CA LYS A 84 29.79 19.11 -0.29
C LYS A 84 31.17 18.45 -0.32
N ILE A 85 31.23 17.13 -0.18
CA ILE A 85 32.48 16.36 -0.29
C ILE A 85 33.09 16.50 -1.69
N ARG A 86 32.27 16.49 -2.75
CA ARG A 86 32.77 16.72 -4.13
C ARG A 86 33.36 18.12 -4.28
N ALA A 87 32.65 19.15 -3.81
CA ALA A 87 33.11 20.53 -3.90
C ALA A 87 34.42 20.77 -3.13
N GLU A 88 34.53 20.21 -1.92
CA GLU A 88 35.75 20.25 -1.10
C GLU A 88 36.92 19.58 -1.85
N ARG A 89 36.69 18.41 -2.45
CA ARG A 89 37.70 17.69 -3.23
C ARG A 89 38.12 18.43 -4.50
N THR A 90 37.18 19.07 -5.20
CA THR A 90 37.48 19.91 -6.37
C THR A 90 38.33 21.12 -5.98
N ASN A 91 38.02 21.76 -4.86
CA ASN A 91 38.81 22.89 -4.35
C ASN A 91 40.22 22.46 -3.90
N GLU A 92 40.39 21.29 -3.30
CA GLU A 92 41.72 20.74 -2.98
C GLU A 92 42.55 20.42 -4.24
N LEU A 93 41.91 19.92 -5.29
CA LEU A 93 42.58 19.62 -6.56
C LEU A 93 42.97 20.89 -7.32
N LEU A 94 42.12 21.91 -7.30
CA LEU A 94 42.41 23.22 -7.91
C LEU A 94 43.40 24.06 -7.07
N GLY A 95 43.44 23.85 -5.75
CA GLY A 95 44.38 24.52 -4.83
C GLY A 95 45.80 23.94 -4.85
N ARG A 96 46.01 22.72 -5.37
CA ARG A 96 47.33 22.09 -5.56
C ARG A 96 48.01 22.44 -6.89
N GLY A 97 47.37 23.26 -7.73
CA GLY A 97 47.85 23.65 -9.06
C GLY A 97 48.48 25.04 -9.14
N ARG A 98 48.93 25.62 -8.03
CA ARG A 98 49.75 26.85 -7.99
C ARG A 98 51.09 26.58 -7.33
#